data_AF-A0A916QNP1-F1
#
_entry.id   AF-A0A916QNP1-F1
#
_cell.length_a   1.000
_cell.length_b   1.000
_cell.length_c   1.000
_cell.angle_alpha   90.00
_cell.angle_beta   90.00
_cell.angle_gamma   90.00
#
_symmetry.space_group_name_H-M   'P 1'
#
loop_
_entity.id
_entity.type
_entity.pdbx_description
1 polymer ?
#
loop_
_entity_poly.entity_id
_entity_poly.type
_entity_poly.pdbx_seq_one_letter_code
_entity_poly.pdbx_strand_id
1 'polypeptide(L)'
;MPAKVSQQILMILDRNWKSFLAANEVYLKNPSKFKSRPRLPGYKNKITGRNIVVYTTQAISKRQLKQGIINPSKTGIYLKTLVPTSQIKQVRLVPRLNHYVIEVIYEATEKQYKLEKNRCASIDIGLNNLATLSFNQAEMKPLLINGRPLKSINQYYNKIKSFLQSQLGENQSSKKLKNFAIKENLKSMIISIKHLV
;
A
#
# COMPACT_ATOMS: atom_id res chain seq x y z
N MET A 1 8.21 10.08 21.83
CA MET A 1 7.66 10.59 20.54
C MET A 1 7.12 12.00 20.71
N PRO A 2 7.05 12.83 19.65
CA PRO A 2 6.35 14.11 19.70
C PRO A 2 4.85 13.94 19.97
N ALA A 3 4.23 14.82 20.77
CA ALA A 3 2.82 14.71 21.16
C ALA A 3 1.85 14.63 19.96
N LYS A 4 2.09 15.46 18.93
CA LYS A 4 1.29 15.48 17.69
C LYS A 4 1.27 14.12 16.99
N VAL A 5 2.37 13.38 17.06
CA VAL A 5 2.51 12.07 16.43
C VAL A 5 1.80 11.00 17.28
N SER A 6 1.90 11.09 18.61
CA SER A 6 1.15 10.22 19.53
C SER A 6 -0.36 10.39 19.36
N GLN A 7 -0.84 11.63 19.18
CA GLN A 7 -2.26 11.91 18.91
C GLN A 7 -2.75 11.20 17.65
N GLN A 8 -1.95 11.15 16.58
CA GLN A 8 -2.31 10.43 15.36
C GLN A 8 -2.49 8.92 15.59
N ILE A 9 -1.70 8.31 16.49
CA ILE A 9 -1.88 6.90 16.84
C ILE A 9 -3.24 6.68 17.49
N LEU A 10 -3.65 7.56 18.40
CA LEU A 10 -4.97 7.49 19.03
C LEU A 10 -6.10 7.70 18.01
N MET A 11 -5.92 8.61 17.05
CA MET A 11 -6.90 8.81 15.97
C MET A 11 -7.05 7.57 15.07
N ILE A 12 -5.95 6.86 14.78
CA ILE A 12 -6.01 5.59 14.04
C ILE A 12 -6.75 4.54 14.86
N LEU A 13 -6.50 4.46 16.16
CA LEU A 13 -7.20 3.53 17.06
C LEU A 13 -8.70 3.82 17.08
N ASP A 14 -9.10 5.07 17.30
CA ASP A 14 -10.50 5.51 17.27
C ASP A 14 -11.19 5.13 15.94
N ARG A 15 -10.52 5.39 14.81
CA ARG A 15 -11.04 5.01 13.48
C ARG A 15 -11.23 3.50 13.34
N ASN A 16 -10.28 2.70 13.84
CA ASN A 16 -10.37 1.24 13.79
C ASN A 16 -11.56 0.74 14.62
N TRP A 17 -11.82 1.34 15.78
CA TRP A 17 -12.98 1.02 16.61
C TRP A 17 -14.30 1.38 15.93
N LYS A 18 -14.42 2.61 15.40
CA LYS A 18 -15.60 3.04 14.63
C LYS A 18 -15.87 2.11 13.44
N SER A 19 -14.82 1.75 12.70
CA SER A 19 -14.93 0.83 11.58
C SER A 19 -15.37 -0.58 12.01
N PHE A 20 -14.88 -1.07 13.15
CA PHE A 20 -15.30 -2.36 13.70
C PHE A 20 -16.78 -2.36 14.10
N LEU A 21 -17.23 -1.33 14.82
CA LEU A 21 -18.62 -1.22 15.27
C LEU A 21 -19.57 -1.18 14.06
N ALA A 22 -19.27 -0.33 13.08
CA ALA A 22 -20.05 -0.25 11.84
C ALA A 22 -20.08 -1.59 11.08
N ALA A 23 -18.93 -2.28 10.96
CA ALA A 23 -18.89 -3.58 10.31
C ALA A 23 -19.71 -4.64 11.07
N ASN A 24 -19.65 -4.63 12.41
CA ASN A 24 -20.37 -5.57 13.25
C ASN A 24 -21.90 -5.36 13.18
N GLU A 25 -22.36 -4.10 13.12
CA GLU A 25 -23.79 -3.79 12.92
C GLU A 25 -24.32 -4.34 11.59
N VAL A 26 -23.57 -4.15 10.49
CA VAL A 26 -23.96 -4.68 9.17
C VAL A 26 -23.94 -6.21 9.18
N TYR A 27 -22.96 -6.82 9.84
CA TYR A 27 -22.87 -8.27 9.99
C TYR A 27 -24.08 -8.84 10.75
N LEU A 28 -24.49 -8.22 11.85
CA LEU A 28 -25.65 -8.67 12.64
C LEU A 28 -26.96 -8.64 11.83
N LYS A 29 -27.11 -7.67 10.92
CA LYS A 29 -28.27 -7.57 10.03
C LYS A 29 -28.20 -8.53 8.85
N ASN A 30 -27.01 -8.73 8.27
CA ASN A 30 -26.81 -9.58 7.10
C ASN A 30 -25.44 -10.28 7.13
N PRO A 31 -25.34 -11.46 7.74
CA PRO A 31 -24.09 -12.20 7.84
C PRO A 31 -23.50 -12.63 6.50
N SER A 32 -24.32 -12.88 5.47
CA SER A 32 -23.85 -13.39 4.17
C SER A 32 -23.02 -12.40 3.37
N LYS A 33 -23.08 -11.10 3.71
CA LYS A 33 -22.19 -10.06 3.17
C LYS A 33 -20.73 -10.22 3.61
N PHE A 34 -20.45 -11.06 4.59
CA PHE A 34 -19.12 -11.24 5.16
C PHE A 34 -18.67 -12.70 5.07
N LYS A 35 -17.38 -12.90 4.82
CA LYS A 35 -16.76 -14.24 4.90
C LYS A 35 -16.69 -14.77 6.34
N SER A 36 -16.69 -13.86 7.31
CA SER A 36 -16.63 -14.18 8.74
C SER A 36 -17.08 -12.99 9.58
N ARG A 37 -17.49 -13.24 10.82
CA ARG A 37 -17.80 -12.20 11.79
C ARG A 37 -16.62 -11.21 11.96
N PRO A 38 -16.87 -9.88 11.90
CA PRO A 38 -15.86 -8.87 12.23
C PRO A 38 -15.27 -9.11 13.63
N ARG A 39 -13.96 -8.91 13.77
CA ARG A 39 -13.24 -9.11 15.03
C ARG A 39 -12.85 -7.78 15.66
N LEU A 40 -12.91 -7.74 16.99
CA LEU A 40 -12.48 -6.59 17.78
C LEU A 40 -11.01 -6.24 17.47
N PRO A 41 -10.65 -4.94 17.38
CA PRO A 41 -9.26 -4.53 17.30
C PRO A 41 -8.47 -5.04 18.52
N GLY A 42 -7.42 -5.83 18.29
CA GLY A 42 -6.58 -6.39 19.34
C GLY A 42 -5.40 -5.50 19.71
N TYR A 43 -4.84 -5.73 20.89
CA TYR A 43 -3.58 -5.11 21.30
C TYR A 43 -2.39 -5.66 20.52
N LYS A 44 -1.41 -4.80 20.25
CA LYS A 44 -0.12 -5.23 19.69
C LYS A 44 0.74 -5.84 20.81
N ASN A 45 1.69 -6.68 20.43
CA ASN A 45 2.67 -7.24 21.36
C ASN A 45 3.41 -6.12 22.12
N LYS A 46 3.60 -6.27 23.43
CA LYS A 46 4.16 -5.21 24.29
C LYS A 46 5.58 -4.78 23.91
N ILE A 47 6.40 -5.71 23.41
CA ILE A 47 7.83 -5.47 23.12
C ILE A 47 8.07 -5.33 21.62
N THR A 48 7.47 -6.21 20.83
CA THR A 48 7.70 -6.29 19.37
C THR A 48 6.59 -5.63 18.54
N GLY A 49 5.52 -5.17 19.18
CA GLY A 49 4.42 -4.49 18.53
C GLY A 49 4.84 -3.14 17.98
N ARG A 50 4.50 -2.88 16.71
CA ARG A 50 4.84 -1.63 16.01
C ARG A 50 3.58 -1.01 15.43
N ASN A 51 3.38 0.27 15.70
CA ASN A 51 2.28 1.07 15.14
C ASN A 51 2.71 1.74 13.83
N ILE A 52 1.72 2.05 12.99
CA ILE A 52 1.91 3.02 11.92
C ILE A 52 2.09 4.38 12.60
N VAL A 53 3.16 5.08 12.25
CA VAL A 53 3.46 6.38 12.83
C VAL A 53 3.23 7.45 11.77
N VAL A 54 2.39 8.43 12.07
CA VAL A 54 2.00 9.49 11.12
C VAL A 54 2.59 10.83 11.57
N TYR A 55 3.46 11.38 10.74
CA TYR A 55 4.02 12.72 10.88
C TYR A 55 3.24 13.67 9.96
N THR A 56 2.35 14.47 10.54
CA THR A 56 1.76 15.59 9.82
C THR A 56 2.83 16.63 9.49
N THR A 57 2.54 17.56 8.58
CA THR A 57 3.45 18.68 8.24
C THR A 57 4.01 19.42 9.46
N GLN A 58 3.22 19.51 10.53
CA GLN A 58 3.62 20.16 11.78
C GLN A 58 4.68 19.40 12.58
N ALA A 59 4.88 18.12 12.29
CA ALA A 59 5.87 17.25 12.93
C ALA A 59 7.07 16.96 12.01
N ILE A 60 7.17 17.65 10.87
CA ILE A 60 8.29 17.62 9.92
C ILE A 60 9.09 18.92 10.07
N SER A 61 10.41 18.85 9.99
CA SER A 61 11.29 20.02 10.08
C SER A 61 11.02 21.00 8.94
N LYS A 62 10.48 22.19 9.25
CA LYS A 62 10.21 23.24 8.26
C LYS A 62 11.49 23.72 7.56
N ARG A 63 12.61 23.81 8.30
CA ARG A 63 13.91 24.24 7.75
C ARG A 63 14.39 23.26 6.68
N GLN A 64 14.37 21.96 6.99
CA GLN A 64 14.79 20.91 6.06
C GLN A 64 13.82 20.81 4.88
N LEU A 65 12.52 20.96 5.15
CA LEU A 65 11.50 20.87 4.11
C LEU A 65 11.68 21.95 3.04
N LYS A 66 12.03 23.19 3.42
CA LYS A 66 12.39 24.26 2.46
C LYS A 66 13.57 23.91 1.54
N GLN A 67 14.44 23.00 1.96
CA GLN A 67 15.58 22.50 1.19
C GLN A 67 15.24 21.23 0.39
N GLY A 68 13.94 20.86 0.30
CA GLY A 68 13.50 19.64 -0.38
C GLY A 68 13.77 18.36 0.43
N ILE A 69 14.01 18.47 1.73
CA ILE A 69 14.34 17.34 2.61
C ILE A 69 13.22 17.11 3.62
N ILE A 70 12.63 15.92 3.56
CA ILE A 70 11.71 15.41 4.56
C ILE A 70 12.52 14.89 5.75
N ASN A 71 12.36 15.57 6.89
CA ASN A 71 12.97 15.17 8.15
C ASN A 71 11.89 15.12 9.26
N PRO A 72 11.34 13.93 9.55
CA PRO A 72 10.39 13.73 10.64
C PRO A 72 11.03 14.00 12.01
N SER A 73 10.36 14.77 12.85
CA SER A 73 10.88 15.19 14.16
C SER A 73 11.25 14.01 15.07
N LYS A 74 12.34 14.17 15.84
CA LYS A 74 12.89 13.15 16.74
C LYS A 74 13.26 11.83 16.03
N THR A 75 13.62 11.91 14.75
CA THR A 75 14.17 10.79 13.97
C THR A 75 15.48 11.23 13.31
N GLY A 76 16.36 10.26 13.00
CA GLY A 76 17.56 10.47 12.18
C GLY A 76 17.30 10.34 10.67
N ILE A 77 16.04 10.45 10.23
CA ILE A 77 15.65 10.20 8.84
C ILE A 77 15.75 11.50 8.02
N TYR A 78 16.43 11.42 6.88
CA TYR A 78 16.54 12.50 5.90
C TYR A 78 16.24 11.96 4.51
N LEU A 79 15.14 12.42 3.91
CA LEU A 79 14.71 11.96 2.59
C LEU A 79 14.57 13.14 1.64
N LYS A 80 15.32 13.13 0.54
CA LYS A 80 15.07 14.06 -0.56
C LYS A 80 13.75 13.71 -1.22
N THR A 81 12.95 14.73 -1.53
CA THR A 81 11.67 14.57 -2.22
C THR A 81 11.63 15.45 -3.46
N LEU A 82 11.05 14.91 -4.54
CA LEU A 82 10.74 15.68 -5.75
C LEU A 82 9.35 16.33 -5.67
N VAL A 83 8.56 15.97 -4.65
CA VAL A 83 7.22 16.52 -4.45
C VAL A 83 7.33 17.95 -3.94
N PRO A 84 6.61 18.92 -4.56
CA PRO A 84 6.49 20.27 -4.04
C PRO A 84 6.11 20.27 -2.55
N THR A 85 6.86 21.02 -1.75
CA THR A 85 6.75 20.97 -0.29
C THR A 85 5.40 21.44 0.24
N SER A 86 4.72 22.32 -0.50
CA SER A 86 3.36 22.78 -0.24
C SER A 86 2.29 21.70 -0.42
N GLN A 87 2.56 20.69 -1.25
CA GLN A 87 1.63 19.59 -1.53
C GLN A 87 1.71 18.47 -0.50
N ILE A 88 2.83 18.38 0.24
CA ILE A 88 3.03 17.33 1.25
C ILE A 88 2.05 17.54 2.41
N LYS A 89 1.31 16.50 2.77
CA LYS A 89 0.32 16.51 3.85
C LYS A 89 0.78 15.73 5.07
N GLN A 90 1.40 14.58 4.86
CA GLN A 90 1.95 13.78 5.95
C GLN A 90 2.99 12.79 5.44
N VAL A 91 3.78 12.27 6.38
CA VAL A 91 4.74 11.18 6.17
C VAL A 91 4.38 10.05 7.10
N ARG A 92 4.27 8.82 6.60
CA ARG A 92 3.97 7.64 7.43
C ARG A 92 5.18 6.73 7.50
N LEU A 93 5.53 6.29 8.71
CA LEU A 93 6.42 5.16 8.91
C LEU A 93 5.56 3.91 9.10
N VAL A 94 5.53 3.06 8.09
CA VAL A 94 4.73 1.84 8.06
C VAL A 94 5.63 0.65 8.37
N PRO A 95 5.51 0.01 9.55
CA PRO A 95 6.27 -1.19 9.85
C PRO A 95 5.85 -2.32 8.91
N ARG A 96 6.83 -2.89 8.21
CA ARG A 96 6.75 -4.18 7.53
C ARG A 96 7.53 -5.21 8.34
N LEU A 97 7.58 -6.45 7.85
CA LEU A 97 8.14 -7.58 8.59
C LEU A 97 9.56 -7.34 9.14
N ASN A 98 10.45 -6.78 8.33
CA ASN A 98 11.86 -6.55 8.70
C ASN A 98 12.38 -5.14 8.38
N HIS A 99 11.52 -4.25 7.90
CA HIS A 99 11.87 -2.89 7.51
C HIS A 99 10.69 -1.95 7.74
N TYR A 100 10.94 -0.64 7.61
CA TYR A 100 9.90 0.37 7.56
C TYR A 100 9.77 0.89 6.14
N VAL A 101 8.54 1.02 5.65
CA VAL A 101 8.25 1.77 4.43
C VAL A 101 7.92 3.19 4.85
N ILE A 102 8.61 4.16 4.23
CA ILE A 102 8.35 5.58 4.45
C ILE A 102 7.47 6.06 3.31
N GLU A 103 6.24 6.41 3.64
CA GLU A 103 5.25 6.86 2.66
C GLU A 103 5.11 8.38 2.76
N VAL A 104 5.32 9.08 1.65
CA VAL A 104 5.09 10.52 1.54
C VAL A 104 3.71 10.71 0.92
N ILE A 105 2.78 11.29 1.68
CA ILE A 105 1.42 11.55 1.25
C ILE A 105 1.32 13.02 0.89
N TYR A 106 0.88 13.29 -0.32
CA TYR A 106 0.74 14.62 -0.88
C TYR A 106 -0.55 14.73 -1.68
N GLU A 107 -1.04 15.95 -1.81
CA GLU A 107 -2.12 16.28 -2.73
C GLU A 107 -1.55 16.47 -4.14
N ALA A 108 -2.06 15.71 -5.10
CA ALA A 108 -1.79 15.92 -6.51
C ALA A 108 -2.92 16.74 -7.12
N THR A 109 -2.59 17.74 -7.93
CA THR A 109 -3.57 18.43 -8.75
C THR A 109 -4.00 17.48 -9.86
N GLU A 110 -5.29 17.13 -9.89
CA GLU A 110 -5.85 16.38 -11.00
C GLU A 110 -5.80 17.23 -12.28
N LYS A 111 -5.23 16.66 -13.34
CA LYS A 111 -5.30 17.27 -14.66
C LYS A 111 -6.71 17.03 -15.19
N GLN A 112 -7.48 18.10 -15.36
CA GLN A 112 -8.74 18.02 -16.08
C GLN A 112 -8.46 17.93 -17.57
N TYR A 113 -8.84 16.82 -18.17
CA TYR A 113 -8.80 16.65 -19.62
C TYR A 113 -10.17 17.04 -20.20
N LYS A 114 -10.18 17.69 -21.37
CA LYS A 114 -11.43 17.86 -22.13
C LYS A 114 -11.86 16.47 -22.61
N LEU A 115 -12.88 15.90 -21.96
CA LEU A 115 -13.43 14.60 -22.31
C LEU A 115 -14.54 14.77 -23.35
N GLU A 116 -14.45 14.02 -24.44
CA GLU A 116 -15.52 13.91 -25.43
C GLU A 116 -16.43 12.74 -25.05
N LYS A 117 -17.71 12.99 -24.76
CA LYS A 117 -18.66 11.95 -24.29
C LYS A 117 -18.84 10.79 -25.26
N ASN A 118 -18.64 11.03 -26.55
CA ASN A 118 -18.79 10.02 -27.60
C ASN A 118 -17.52 9.17 -27.80
N ARG A 119 -16.44 9.47 -27.05
CA ARG A 119 -15.18 8.71 -27.11
C ARG A 119 -15.04 7.85 -25.88
N CYS A 120 -15.19 6.55 -26.07
CA CYS A 120 -15.18 5.55 -25.02
C CYS A 120 -13.99 4.61 -25.18
N ALA A 121 -13.35 4.30 -24.05
CA ALA A 121 -12.37 3.24 -23.94
C ALA A 121 -12.87 2.20 -22.93
N SER A 122 -12.79 0.92 -23.30
CA SER A 122 -13.14 -0.19 -22.43
C SER A 122 -11.86 -0.92 -22.02
N ILE A 123 -11.78 -1.33 -20.75
CA ILE A 123 -10.65 -2.08 -20.21
C ILE A 123 -11.16 -3.43 -19.73
N ASP A 124 -10.62 -4.50 -20.30
CA ASP A 124 -10.81 -5.87 -19.82
C ASP A 124 -9.52 -6.38 -19.16
N ILE A 125 -9.60 -6.81 -17.90
CA ILE A 125 -8.45 -7.28 -17.12
C ILE A 125 -8.40 -8.81 -17.17
N GLY A 126 -7.27 -9.35 -17.62
CA GLY A 126 -7.07 -10.80 -17.76
C GLY A 126 -5.75 -11.29 -17.17
N LEU A 127 -5.46 -12.59 -17.37
CA LEU A 127 -4.22 -13.22 -16.89
C LEU A 127 -3.10 -13.19 -17.95
N ASN A 128 -3.39 -13.62 -19.17
CA ASN A 128 -2.40 -13.65 -20.26
C ASN A 128 -2.25 -12.28 -20.91
N ASN A 129 -3.37 -11.59 -21.12
CA ASN A 129 -3.43 -10.16 -21.44
C ASN A 129 -3.85 -9.49 -20.14
N LEU A 130 -2.90 -8.87 -19.43
CA LEU A 130 -3.15 -8.24 -18.14
C LEU A 130 -4.23 -7.17 -18.25
N ALA A 131 -4.18 -6.39 -19.33
CA ALA A 131 -5.21 -5.44 -19.71
C ALA A 131 -5.36 -5.44 -21.23
N THR A 132 -6.59 -5.50 -21.69
CA THR A 132 -6.99 -5.27 -23.08
C THR A 132 -7.75 -3.96 -23.11
N LEU A 133 -7.25 -2.98 -23.84
CA LEU A 133 -7.92 -1.70 -24.04
C LEU A 133 -8.50 -1.68 -25.45
N SER A 134 -9.79 -1.43 -25.56
CA SER A 134 -10.48 -1.21 -26.83
C SER A 134 -11.08 0.19 -26.87
N PHE A 135 -11.20 0.74 -28.07
CA PHE A 135 -11.70 2.08 -28.33
C PHE A 135 -12.84 2.00 -29.33
N ASN A 136 -13.81 2.91 -29.23
CA ASN A 136 -14.88 2.99 -30.24
C ASN A 136 -14.50 3.84 -31.47
N GLN A 137 -13.30 4.43 -31.49
CA GLN A 137 -12.73 5.09 -32.66
C GLN A 137 -12.08 4.06 -33.58
N ALA A 138 -12.46 4.06 -34.86
CA ALA A 138 -11.94 3.11 -35.84
C ALA A 138 -10.43 3.29 -36.11
N GLU A 139 -9.91 4.50 -35.93
CA GLU A 139 -8.50 4.84 -36.16
C GLU A 139 -7.59 4.39 -35.01
N MET A 140 -8.16 4.08 -33.84
CA MET A 140 -7.40 3.71 -32.64
C MET A 140 -7.24 2.20 -32.56
N LYS A 141 -5.98 1.74 -32.52
CA LYS A 141 -5.68 0.30 -32.38
C LYS A 141 -5.89 -0.15 -30.92
N PRO A 142 -6.53 -1.31 -30.69
CA PRO A 142 -6.58 -1.90 -29.37
C PRO A 142 -5.18 -2.12 -28.78
N LEU A 143 -5.03 -1.89 -27.48
CA LEU A 143 -3.77 -2.08 -26.76
C LEU A 143 -3.83 -3.34 -25.90
N LEU A 144 -2.84 -4.22 -26.04
CA LEU A 144 -2.68 -5.42 -25.23
C LEU A 144 -1.47 -5.29 -24.33
N ILE A 145 -1.72 -5.34 -23.02
CA ILE A 145 -0.66 -5.40 -22.02
C ILE A 145 -0.39 -6.87 -21.69
N ASN A 146 0.82 -7.34 -21.99
CA ASN A 146 1.20 -8.74 -21.76
C ASN A 146 1.27 -9.08 -20.26
N GLY A 147 0.43 -9.99 -19.80
CA GLY A 147 0.37 -10.49 -18.41
C GLY A 147 1.18 -11.76 -18.16
N ARG A 148 1.67 -12.45 -19.20
CA ARG A 148 2.46 -13.69 -19.07
C ARG A 148 3.69 -13.53 -18.17
N PRO A 149 4.46 -12.41 -18.21
CA PRO A 149 5.58 -12.22 -17.29
C PRO A 149 5.15 -12.22 -15.83
N LEU A 150 4.07 -11.50 -15.50
CA LEU A 150 3.53 -11.44 -14.13
C LEU A 150 3.04 -12.82 -13.67
N LYS A 151 2.35 -13.56 -14.55
CA LYS A 151 1.91 -14.93 -14.30
C LYS A 151 3.09 -15.87 -14.01
N SER A 152 4.17 -15.79 -14.78
CA SER A 152 5.39 -16.59 -14.58
C SER A 152 6.06 -16.29 -13.23
N ILE A 153 6.19 -15.00 -12.88
CA ILE A 153 6.73 -14.58 -11.58
C ILE A 153 5.86 -15.14 -10.43
N ASN A 154 4.54 -15.02 -10.53
CA ASN A 154 3.63 -15.54 -9.51
C ASN A 154 3.70 -17.08 -9.40
N GLN A 155 3.82 -17.78 -10.53
CA GLN A 155 4.00 -19.24 -10.54
C GLN A 155 5.30 -19.65 -9.85
N TYR A 156 6.41 -18.99 -10.18
CA TYR A 156 7.70 -19.22 -9.54
C TYR A 156 7.62 -18.98 -8.02
N TYR A 157 7.01 -17.87 -7.60
CA TYR A 157 6.80 -17.56 -6.19
C TYR A 157 6.02 -18.67 -5.47
N ASN A 158 4.90 -19.11 -6.04
CA ASN A 158 4.08 -20.17 -5.45
C ASN A 158 4.81 -21.51 -5.38
N LYS A 159 5.61 -21.85 -6.40
CA LYS A 159 6.44 -23.07 -6.41
C LYS A 159 7.46 -23.05 -5.26
N ILE A 160 8.21 -21.96 -5.11
CA ILE A 160 9.20 -21.84 -4.03
C ILE A 160 8.52 -21.79 -2.66
N LYS A 161 7.40 -21.08 -2.53
CA LYS A 161 6.64 -21.02 -1.27
C LYS A 161 6.15 -22.41 -0.86
N SER A 162 5.58 -23.18 -1.79
CA SER A 162 5.11 -24.54 -1.53
C SER A 162 6.25 -25.48 -1.12
N PHE A 163 7.38 -25.44 -1.84
CA PHE A 163 8.57 -26.22 -1.49
C PHE A 163 9.13 -25.88 -0.10
N LEU A 164 9.24 -24.59 0.25
CA LEU A 164 9.72 -24.21 1.57
C LEU A 164 8.72 -24.57 2.68
N GLN A 165 7.42 -24.57 2.38
CA GLN A 165 6.39 -24.94 3.35
C GLN A 165 6.35 -26.45 3.58
N SER A 166 6.63 -27.29 2.56
CA SER A 166 6.68 -28.75 2.72
C SER A 166 7.87 -29.22 3.55
N GLN A 167 8.91 -28.39 3.71
CA GLN A 167 10.02 -28.63 4.62
C GLN A 167 9.72 -28.25 6.08
N LEU A 168 8.52 -27.74 6.37
CA LEU A 168 8.09 -27.33 7.71
C LEU A 168 6.93 -28.21 8.17
N GLY A 169 6.81 -28.41 9.49
CA GLY A 169 5.62 -29.02 10.07
C GLY A 169 4.36 -28.17 9.85
N GLU A 170 3.19 -28.76 10.06
CA GLU A 170 1.92 -28.05 9.94
C GLU A 170 1.90 -26.77 10.79
N ASN A 171 1.36 -25.68 10.21
CA ASN A 171 1.26 -24.36 10.83
C ASN A 171 2.59 -23.72 11.26
N GLN A 172 3.74 -24.21 10.79
CA GLN A 172 5.02 -23.60 11.07
C GLN A 172 5.44 -22.61 9.98
N SER A 173 6.18 -21.57 10.39
CA SER A 173 6.72 -20.54 9.50
C SER A 173 8.20 -20.30 9.82
N SER A 174 9.06 -20.40 8.81
CA SER A 174 10.51 -20.20 8.98
C SER A 174 10.97 -18.79 8.63
N LYS A 175 12.13 -18.38 9.19
CA LYS A 175 12.82 -17.13 8.79
C LYS A 175 13.09 -17.11 7.28
N LYS A 176 13.41 -18.25 6.68
CA LYS A 176 13.66 -18.40 5.23
C LYS A 176 12.43 -18.07 4.40
N LEU A 177 11.26 -18.59 4.78
CA LEU A 177 9.97 -18.27 4.14
C LEU A 177 9.60 -16.79 4.28
N LYS A 178 9.77 -16.22 5.48
CA LYS A 178 9.52 -14.80 5.74
C LYS A 178 10.41 -13.89 4.88
N ASN A 179 11.71 -14.20 4.82
CA ASN A 179 12.68 -13.44 4.02
C ASN A 179 12.41 -13.56 2.51
N PHE A 180 12.02 -14.74 2.02
CA PHE A 180 11.62 -14.92 0.62
C PHE A 180 10.39 -14.08 0.26
N ALA A 181 9.35 -14.11 1.10
CA ALA A 181 8.15 -13.29 0.91
C ALA A 181 8.45 -11.78 0.89
N ILE A 182 9.40 -11.32 1.71
CA ILE A 182 9.84 -9.93 1.73
C ILE A 182 10.57 -9.56 0.42
N LYS A 183 11.50 -10.40 -0.03
CA LYS A 183 12.30 -10.15 -1.25
C LYS A 183 11.42 -9.99 -2.48
N GLU A 184 10.41 -10.85 -2.63
CA GLU A 184 9.52 -10.82 -3.80
C GLU A 184 8.49 -9.68 -3.73
N ASN A 185 8.01 -9.31 -2.54
CA ASN A 185 7.17 -8.11 -2.35
C ASN A 185 7.93 -6.81 -2.67
N LEU A 186 9.23 -6.74 -2.39
CA LEU A 186 10.05 -5.57 -2.75
C LEU A 186 10.29 -5.49 -4.26
N LYS A 187 10.50 -6.63 -4.93
CA LYS A 187 10.65 -6.66 -6.39
C LYS A 187 9.38 -6.24 -7.13
N SER A 188 8.21 -6.71 -6.70
CA SER A 188 6.94 -6.30 -7.33
C SER A 188 6.69 -4.80 -7.19
N MET A 189 7.04 -4.22 -6.04
CA MET A 189 6.90 -2.77 -5.78
C MET A 189 7.86 -1.92 -6.62
N ILE A 190 9.09 -2.39 -6.89
CA ILE A 190 10.05 -1.69 -7.77
C ILE A 190 9.59 -1.69 -9.24
N ILE A 191 8.95 -2.78 -9.71
CA ILE A 191 8.44 -2.87 -11.08
C ILE A 191 7.31 -1.85 -11.31
N SER A 192 6.43 -1.64 -10.33
CA SER A 192 5.37 -0.62 -10.42
C SER A 192 5.91 0.81 -10.48
N ILE A 193 7.03 1.12 -9.82
CA ILE A 193 7.59 2.49 -9.81
C ILE A 193 8.30 2.81 -11.14
N LYS A 194 8.96 1.83 -11.79
CA LYS A 194 9.65 2.05 -13.06
C LYS A 194 8.73 2.29 -14.28
N HIS A 195 7.42 2.02 -14.16
CA HIS A 195 6.44 2.20 -15.23
C HIS A 195 5.50 3.39 -14.99
N LEU A 196 5.73 4.17 -13.92
CA LEU A 196 4.92 5.34 -13.53
C LEU A 196 5.70 6.66 -13.60
N VAL A 197 6.88 6.66 -14.20
CA VAL A 197 7.69 7.84 -14.56
C VAL A 197 8.04 7.74 -16.03
#